data_AF-A0A7Y9KEU6-F1
#
_entry.id   AF-A0A7Y9KEU6-F1
#
_cell.length_a   1.000
_cell.length_b   1.000
_cell.length_c   1.000
_cell.angle_alpha   90.00
_cell.angle_beta   90.00
_cell.angle_gamma   90.00
#
_symmetry.space_group_name_H-M   'P 1'
#
loop_
_entity.id
_entity.type
_entity.pdbx_description
1 polymer ?
#
loop_
_entity_poly.entity_id
_entity_poly.type
_entity_poly.pdbx_seq_one_letter_code
_entity_poly.pdbx_strand_id
1 'polypeptide(L)'
;MATITFPVPSTTTSRFAVAATNIPEGPAALLRTVDGPYLAHIAGRLGTRQLQVAREDLTCLRWDPGQITAARPEDRQLARAFNEAEQFAVVTAFAPITDQPRAVQVARAAAYALAEATGGIAADLVTGHVLTPSTRERTRFVLADRWLGDVLPPFRANGRCTAADPGVDPEGVNGCACLRLRTRGLRRFGLPELQITEVACPHDLTALNVLRTTARRLLTDHWSWLATGPAVSDRAIPDALDLTQNDFNDFWGTTRRVPLTPPSPFQVHLSPLTARLIAVGPPAHFEGTINHWLWGDTLPLGLHDAQDAPASHPLPTAA
;
A
#
# COMPACT_ATOMS: atom_id res chain seq x y z
N MET A 1 1.60 -24.03 -18.95
CA MET A 1 1.85 -22.80 -18.16
C MET A 1 1.69 -23.17 -16.70
N ALA A 2 2.67 -22.83 -15.87
CA ALA A 2 2.54 -23.07 -14.44
C ALA A 2 1.64 -21.99 -13.81
N THR A 3 1.09 -22.31 -12.66
CA THR A 3 0.12 -21.45 -11.97
C THR A 3 0.41 -21.46 -10.49
N ILE A 4 0.15 -20.33 -9.84
CA ILE A 4 0.13 -20.23 -8.39
C ILE A 4 -1.31 -20.09 -7.90
N THR A 5 -1.60 -20.67 -6.73
CA THR A 5 -2.93 -20.63 -6.12
C THR A 5 -2.84 -20.03 -4.74
N PHE A 6 -3.81 -19.18 -4.38
CA PHE A 6 -3.92 -18.61 -3.04
C PHE A 6 -5.39 -18.47 -2.62
N PRO A 7 -5.67 -18.53 -1.31
CA PRO A 7 -7.01 -18.33 -0.79
C PRO A 7 -7.43 -16.86 -0.87
N VAL A 8 -8.68 -16.65 -1.25
CA VAL A 8 -9.39 -15.38 -1.25
C VAL A 8 -10.40 -15.39 -0.11
N PRO A 9 -10.29 -14.47 0.87
CA PRO A 9 -11.23 -14.41 1.97
C PRO A 9 -12.60 -13.93 1.49
N SER A 10 -13.69 -14.47 2.03
CA SER A 10 -15.05 -13.95 1.80
C SER A 10 -15.24 -12.57 2.41
N THR A 11 -14.55 -12.28 3.50
CA THR A 11 -14.57 -11.00 4.21
C THR A 11 -13.17 -10.55 4.58
N THR A 12 -12.94 -9.24 4.49
CA THR A 12 -11.69 -8.58 4.88
C THR A 12 -11.91 -7.68 6.09
N THR A 13 -10.87 -7.50 6.88
CA THR A 13 -10.85 -6.54 7.99
C THR A 13 -9.83 -5.45 7.70
N SER A 14 -10.24 -4.19 7.84
CA SER A 14 -9.35 -3.04 7.83
C SER A 14 -9.51 -2.25 9.11
N ARG A 15 -8.41 -1.74 9.65
CA ARG A 15 -8.39 -0.95 10.88
C ARG A 15 -7.57 0.32 10.70
N PHE A 16 -8.11 1.41 11.20
CA PHE A 16 -7.44 2.70 11.33
C PHE A 16 -7.54 3.17 12.77
N ALA A 17 -6.56 3.93 13.22
CA ALA A 17 -6.58 4.54 14.54
C ALA A 17 -6.39 6.04 14.42
N VAL A 18 -7.05 6.79 15.29
CA VAL A 18 -6.88 8.24 15.43
C VAL A 18 -6.42 8.53 16.84
N ALA A 19 -5.18 9.00 16.95
CA ALA A 19 -4.60 9.48 18.21
C ALA A 19 -4.99 10.94 18.43
N ALA A 20 -5.46 11.30 19.62
CA ALA A 20 -5.69 12.70 19.99
C ALA A 20 -5.58 12.89 21.51
N THR A 21 -5.38 14.14 21.93
CA THR A 21 -5.31 14.51 23.36
C THR A 21 -6.60 14.18 24.11
N ASN A 22 -7.75 14.25 23.43
CA ASN A 22 -9.04 13.92 24.01
C ASN A 22 -9.92 13.20 22.97
N ILE A 23 -10.18 11.92 23.20
CA ILE A 23 -11.15 11.13 22.43
C ILE A 23 -12.45 11.03 23.24
N PRO A 24 -13.60 11.48 22.71
CA PRO A 24 -14.87 11.40 23.43
C PRO A 24 -15.30 9.93 23.60
N GLU A 25 -16.13 9.64 24.61
CA GLU A 25 -16.64 8.27 24.87
C GLU A 25 -17.42 7.68 23.68
N GLY A 26 -18.13 8.54 22.93
CA GLY A 26 -18.88 8.16 21.73
C GLY A 26 -18.29 8.77 20.47
N PRO A 27 -17.10 8.35 19.99
CA PRO A 27 -16.44 8.97 18.84
C PRO A 27 -17.26 8.83 17.55
N ALA A 28 -18.12 7.81 17.47
CA ALA A 28 -19.08 7.66 16.37
C ALA A 28 -20.05 8.85 16.23
N ALA A 29 -20.33 9.61 17.29
CA ALA A 29 -21.21 10.78 17.20
C ALA A 29 -20.60 11.89 16.33
N LEU A 30 -19.26 12.04 16.36
CA LEU A 30 -18.54 13.02 15.53
C LEU A 30 -18.72 12.74 14.04
N LEU A 31 -18.94 11.48 13.65
CA LEU A 31 -19.13 11.10 12.26
C LEU A 31 -20.49 11.50 11.68
N ARG A 32 -21.45 11.92 12.52
CA ARG A 32 -22.78 12.35 12.07
C ARG A 32 -22.80 13.77 11.53
N THR A 33 -21.79 14.56 11.85
CA THR A 33 -21.66 15.98 11.45
C THR A 33 -20.60 16.18 10.38
N VAL A 34 -20.11 15.09 9.77
CA VAL A 34 -19.02 15.12 8.79
C VAL A 34 -19.58 15.48 7.42
N ASP A 35 -18.88 16.37 6.71
CA ASP A 35 -19.16 16.65 5.31
C ASP A 35 -18.20 15.92 4.39
N GLY A 36 -18.68 15.56 3.20
CA GLY A 36 -17.82 15.05 2.14
C GLY A 36 -18.44 13.90 1.33
N PRO A 37 -17.74 13.44 0.29
CA PRO A 37 -18.28 12.50 -0.68
C PRO A 37 -18.58 11.11 -0.08
N TYR A 38 -18.06 10.80 1.11
CA TYR A 38 -18.27 9.54 1.80
C TYR A 38 -19.35 9.60 2.88
N LEU A 39 -19.96 10.75 3.15
CA LEU A 39 -20.94 10.92 4.24
C LEU A 39 -22.07 9.89 4.18
N ALA A 40 -22.72 9.75 3.03
CA ALA A 40 -23.83 8.80 2.87
C ALA A 40 -23.40 7.35 3.15
N HIS A 41 -22.20 6.98 2.71
CA HIS A 41 -21.65 5.65 2.96
C HIS A 41 -21.24 5.43 4.42
N ILE A 42 -20.67 6.45 5.08
CA ILE A 42 -20.35 6.40 6.51
C ILE A 42 -21.65 6.25 7.30
N ALA A 43 -22.63 7.14 7.08
CA ALA A 43 -23.90 7.13 7.78
C ALA A 43 -24.66 5.80 7.62
N GLY A 44 -24.67 5.23 6.41
CA GLY A 44 -25.35 3.96 6.15
C GLY A 44 -24.67 2.73 6.74
N ARG A 45 -23.38 2.81 7.14
CA ARG A 45 -22.61 1.67 7.66
C ARG A 45 -22.27 1.80 9.14
N LEU A 46 -22.28 3.02 9.68
CA LEU A 46 -21.88 3.31 11.05
C LEU A 46 -22.73 2.55 12.07
N GLY A 47 -22.08 1.90 13.02
CA GLY A 47 -22.75 1.09 14.05
C GLY A 47 -23.09 -0.33 13.60
N THR A 48 -22.84 -0.67 12.33
CA THR A 48 -22.87 -2.05 11.82
C THR A 48 -21.47 -2.66 11.82
N ARG A 49 -21.36 -3.95 11.53
CA ARG A 49 -20.04 -4.60 11.35
C ARG A 49 -19.23 -4.00 10.18
N GLN A 50 -19.88 -3.35 9.22
CA GLN A 50 -19.20 -2.74 8.07
C GLN A 50 -18.45 -1.46 8.45
N LEU A 51 -18.81 -0.80 9.55
CA LEU A 51 -18.10 0.35 10.08
C LEU A 51 -18.38 0.53 11.59
N GLN A 52 -17.42 0.13 12.40
CA GLN A 52 -17.43 0.27 13.85
C GLN A 52 -16.40 1.31 14.26
N VAL A 53 -16.73 2.11 15.27
CA VAL A 53 -15.80 3.05 15.89
C VAL A 53 -15.86 2.84 17.39
N ALA A 54 -14.70 2.61 17.99
CA ALA A 54 -14.57 2.44 19.44
C ALA A 54 -13.49 3.37 19.95
N ARG A 55 -13.64 3.85 21.19
CA ARG A 55 -12.54 4.43 21.95
C ARG A 55 -11.74 3.28 22.55
N GLU A 56 -10.43 3.31 22.38
CA GLU A 56 -9.48 2.40 23.01
C GLU A 56 -8.42 3.23 23.75
N ASP A 57 -7.90 2.71 24.86
CA ASP A 57 -6.76 3.26 25.59
C ASP A 57 -5.65 2.19 25.70
N LEU A 58 -4.47 2.58 26.23
CA LEU A 58 -3.30 1.71 26.37
C LEU A 58 -3.56 0.40 27.13
N THR A 59 -4.59 0.33 27.98
CA THR A 59 -4.93 -0.90 28.72
C THR A 59 -5.73 -1.89 27.87
N CYS A 60 -6.37 -1.41 26.81
CA CYS A 60 -7.27 -2.20 25.96
C CYS A 60 -6.69 -2.49 24.56
N LEU A 61 -5.56 -1.87 24.18
CA LEU A 61 -4.98 -2.05 22.85
C LEU A 61 -4.55 -3.50 22.60
N ARG A 62 -4.95 -4.00 21.42
CA ARG A 62 -4.47 -5.28 20.86
C ARG A 62 -3.37 -5.09 19.80
N TRP A 63 -2.75 -3.93 19.80
CA TRP A 63 -1.76 -3.48 18.83
C TRP A 63 -0.83 -2.49 19.52
N ASP A 64 0.39 -2.34 19.00
CA ASP A 64 1.42 -1.50 19.59
C ASP A 64 1.55 -0.18 18.80
N PRO A 65 1.21 0.98 19.38
CA PRO A 65 1.42 2.29 18.76
C PRO A 65 2.87 2.51 18.34
N GLY A 66 3.85 1.95 19.06
CA GLY A 66 5.27 2.03 18.73
C GLY A 66 5.66 1.42 17.38
N GLN A 67 4.80 0.57 16.79
CA GLN A 67 5.00 -0.01 15.46
C GLN A 67 4.49 0.89 14.32
N ILE A 68 3.82 2.01 14.66
CA ILE A 68 3.38 2.99 13.67
C ILE A 68 4.56 3.90 13.34
N THR A 69 4.80 4.07 12.04
CA THR A 69 5.96 4.79 11.53
C THR A 69 5.56 5.83 10.50
N ALA A 70 6.48 6.73 10.19
CA ALA A 70 6.31 7.68 9.12
C ALA A 70 6.69 7.04 7.79
N ALA A 71 5.78 7.04 6.83
CA ALA A 71 6.07 6.49 5.50
C ALA A 71 6.84 7.47 4.61
N ARG A 72 7.07 8.70 5.08
CA ARG A 72 7.96 9.70 4.48
C ARG A 72 8.75 10.44 5.57
N PRO A 73 9.96 10.93 5.29
CA PRO A 73 10.79 11.61 6.30
C PRO A 73 10.12 12.80 7.00
N GLU A 74 9.29 13.57 6.29
CA GLU A 74 8.58 14.74 6.82
C GLU A 74 7.51 14.37 7.86
N ASP A 75 6.94 13.16 7.78
CA ASP A 75 5.88 12.71 8.68
C ASP A 75 6.44 12.14 10.02
N ARG A 76 7.76 12.14 10.23
CA ARG A 76 8.39 11.53 11.43
C ARG A 76 7.91 12.13 12.73
N GLN A 77 7.67 13.44 12.77
CA GLN A 77 7.18 14.09 13.98
C GLN A 77 5.73 13.70 14.28
N LEU A 78 4.91 13.50 13.26
CA LEU A 78 3.54 13.00 13.41
C LEU A 78 3.53 11.57 13.93
N ALA A 79 4.41 10.70 13.41
CA ALA A 79 4.55 9.35 13.94
C ALA A 79 4.96 9.35 15.42
N ARG A 80 5.93 10.19 15.84
CA ARG A 80 6.29 10.30 17.26
C ARG A 80 5.11 10.73 18.12
N ALA A 81 4.40 11.79 17.73
CA ALA A 81 3.24 12.28 18.46
C ALA A 81 2.10 11.24 18.52
N PHE A 82 1.90 10.46 17.46
CA PHE A 82 0.97 9.34 17.45
C PHE A 82 1.38 8.26 18.46
N ASN A 83 2.65 7.91 18.50
CA ASN A 83 3.18 6.84 19.36
C ASN A 83 3.17 7.22 20.85
N GLU A 84 3.21 8.52 21.17
CA GLU A 84 3.14 9.07 22.52
C GLU A 84 1.70 9.25 23.03
N ALA A 85 0.68 9.03 22.21
CA ALA A 85 -0.71 9.23 22.60
C ALA A 85 -1.22 8.12 23.53
N GLU A 86 -2.09 8.50 24.47
CA GLU A 86 -2.69 7.58 25.45
C GLU A 86 -4.09 7.11 25.07
N GLN A 87 -4.75 7.81 24.13
CA GLN A 87 -6.12 7.58 23.73
C GLN A 87 -6.26 7.50 22.22
N PHE A 88 -7.09 6.55 21.77
CA PHE A 88 -7.31 6.27 20.36
C PHE A 88 -8.79 6.11 20.04
N ALA A 89 -9.25 6.72 18.95
CA ALA A 89 -10.47 6.26 18.28
C ALA A 89 -10.08 5.25 17.20
N VAL A 90 -10.53 4.01 17.33
CA VAL A 90 -10.24 2.93 16.40
C VAL A 90 -11.44 2.69 15.49
N VAL A 91 -11.22 2.86 14.19
CA VAL A 91 -12.18 2.56 13.13
C VAL A 91 -11.91 1.16 12.61
N THR A 92 -12.90 0.29 12.68
CA THR A 92 -12.82 -1.09 12.17
C THR A 92 -13.90 -1.33 11.14
N ALA A 93 -13.52 -1.88 9.98
CA ALA A 93 -14.46 -2.28 8.94
C ALA A 93 -14.30 -3.76 8.61
N PHE A 94 -15.37 -4.53 8.74
CA PHE A 94 -15.50 -5.89 8.23
C PHE A 94 -16.37 -5.85 6.96
N ALA A 95 -15.76 -6.11 5.82
CA ALA A 95 -16.43 -5.97 4.53
C ALA A 95 -16.29 -7.22 3.68
N PRO A 96 -17.35 -7.62 2.93
CA PRO A 96 -17.22 -8.60 1.87
C PRO A 96 -16.09 -8.21 0.91
N ILE A 97 -15.34 -9.18 0.41
CA ILE A 97 -14.24 -8.91 -0.51
C ILE A 97 -14.71 -8.19 -1.78
N THR A 98 -15.95 -8.44 -2.20
CA THR A 98 -16.60 -7.81 -3.36
C THR A 98 -16.95 -6.33 -3.15
N ASP A 99 -16.93 -5.83 -1.91
CA ASP A 99 -17.16 -4.41 -1.58
C ASP A 99 -15.85 -3.59 -1.60
N GLN A 100 -14.71 -4.24 -1.86
CA GLN A 100 -13.43 -3.56 -2.02
C GLN A 100 -13.28 -2.94 -3.41
N PRO A 101 -12.65 -1.75 -3.53
CA PRO A 101 -11.99 -0.99 -2.47
C PRO A 101 -12.91 -0.05 -1.67
N ARG A 102 -14.19 0.07 -2.05
CA ARG A 102 -15.09 1.09 -1.50
C ARG A 102 -15.20 1.00 0.02
N ALA A 103 -15.28 -0.21 0.56
CA ALA A 103 -15.40 -0.43 2.00
C ALA A 103 -14.23 0.15 2.80
N VAL A 104 -13.00 -0.11 2.35
CA VAL A 104 -11.82 0.40 3.05
C VAL A 104 -11.67 1.91 2.89
N GLN A 105 -12.07 2.47 1.74
CA GLN A 105 -12.12 3.92 1.55
C GLN A 105 -13.08 4.60 2.53
N VAL A 106 -14.26 4.02 2.75
CA VAL A 106 -15.23 4.53 3.74
C VAL A 106 -14.63 4.53 5.16
N ALA A 107 -13.94 3.46 5.53
CA ALA A 107 -13.29 3.36 6.84
C ALA A 107 -12.16 4.38 7.00
N ARG A 108 -11.34 4.60 5.97
CA ARG A 108 -10.29 5.62 6.00
C ARG A 108 -10.85 7.03 6.01
N ALA A 109 -11.92 7.29 5.25
CA ALA A 109 -12.64 8.56 5.28
C ALA A 109 -13.19 8.86 6.68
N ALA A 110 -13.73 7.87 7.38
CA ALA A 110 -14.16 8.01 8.77
C ALA A 110 -12.97 8.32 9.71
N ALA A 111 -11.82 7.68 9.51
CA ALA A 111 -10.61 7.99 10.29
C ALA A 111 -10.11 9.42 10.04
N TYR A 112 -10.11 9.89 8.79
CA TYR A 112 -9.78 11.29 8.48
C TYR A 112 -10.76 12.27 9.14
N ALA A 113 -12.05 11.98 9.08
CA ALA A 113 -13.08 12.84 9.66
C ALA A 113 -12.99 12.89 11.19
N LEU A 114 -12.65 11.78 11.84
CA LEU A 114 -12.36 11.75 13.28
C LEU A 114 -11.12 12.57 13.60
N ALA A 115 -10.03 12.41 12.84
CA ALA A 115 -8.81 13.18 13.02
C ALA A 115 -9.06 14.69 12.85
N GLU A 116 -9.85 15.08 11.85
CA GLU A 116 -10.27 16.48 11.66
C GLU A 116 -11.10 16.98 12.85
N ALA A 117 -12.10 16.23 13.30
CA ALA A 117 -12.98 16.62 14.40
C ALA A 117 -12.27 16.70 15.76
N THR A 118 -11.23 15.90 15.99
CA THR A 118 -10.48 15.87 17.26
C THR A 118 -9.15 16.62 17.20
N GLY A 119 -8.77 17.18 16.05
CA GLY A 119 -7.40 17.69 15.83
C GLY A 119 -6.33 16.59 15.99
N GLY A 120 -6.70 15.34 15.70
CA GLY A 120 -5.88 14.15 15.92
C GLY A 120 -5.02 13.74 14.72
N ILE A 121 -4.29 12.64 14.90
CA ILE A 121 -3.42 12.03 13.89
C ILE A 121 -3.99 10.66 13.52
N ALA A 122 -4.36 10.48 12.24
CA ALA A 122 -4.82 9.21 11.73
C ALA A 122 -3.65 8.30 11.35
N ALA A 123 -3.80 6.99 11.56
CA ALA A 123 -2.86 5.96 11.12
C ALA A 123 -3.61 4.76 10.52
N ASP A 124 -2.98 4.13 9.53
CA ASP A 124 -3.41 2.88 8.95
C ASP A 124 -2.68 1.72 9.64
N LEU A 125 -3.42 0.93 10.43
CA LEU A 125 -2.84 -0.18 11.19
C LEU A 125 -2.43 -1.36 10.28
N VAL A 126 -2.90 -1.40 9.04
CA VAL A 126 -2.54 -2.44 8.07
C VAL A 126 -1.18 -2.13 7.44
N THR A 127 -0.96 -0.90 6.97
CA THR A 127 0.36 -0.50 6.45
C THR A 127 1.37 -0.26 7.57
N GLY A 128 0.91 0.14 8.76
CA GLY A 128 1.77 0.52 9.88
C GLY A 128 2.26 1.97 9.78
N HIS A 129 1.50 2.85 9.12
CA HIS A 129 1.93 4.21 8.84
C HIS A 129 0.92 5.25 9.30
N VAL A 130 1.43 6.39 9.79
CA VAL A 130 0.61 7.60 9.92
C VAL A 130 0.13 8.06 8.54
N LEU A 131 -1.08 8.58 8.50
CA LEU A 131 -1.68 9.18 7.33
C LEU A 131 -1.46 10.68 7.41
N THR A 132 -0.89 11.26 6.36
CA THR A 132 -0.55 12.68 6.33
C THR A 132 -1.82 13.53 6.54
N PRO A 133 -1.83 14.45 7.53
CA PRO A 133 -2.98 15.28 7.84
C PRO A 133 -3.22 16.26 6.70
N SER A 134 -4.47 16.35 6.23
CA SER A 134 -5.05 17.25 5.18
C SER A 134 -5.51 16.62 3.86
N THR A 135 -5.48 15.29 3.69
CA THR A 135 -6.15 14.67 2.52
C THR A 135 -7.50 14.09 2.91
N ARG A 136 -8.59 14.73 2.47
CA ARG A 136 -9.89 14.04 2.40
C ARG A 136 -9.72 12.79 1.53
N GLU A 137 -10.39 11.70 1.90
CA GLU A 137 -10.35 10.48 1.10
C GLU A 137 -10.81 10.77 -0.34
N ARG A 138 -10.02 10.31 -1.32
CA ARG A 138 -10.38 10.47 -2.73
C ARG A 138 -11.53 9.56 -3.11
N THR A 139 -12.44 10.05 -3.95
CA THR A 139 -13.55 9.25 -4.47
C THR A 139 -13.10 8.16 -5.45
N ARG A 140 -12.05 8.46 -6.23
CA ARG A 140 -11.33 7.50 -7.08
C ARG A 140 -10.26 6.80 -6.23
N PHE A 141 -10.23 5.47 -6.33
CA PHE A 141 -9.17 4.68 -5.71
C PHE A 141 -7.87 4.78 -6.51
N VAL A 142 -6.76 5.03 -5.83
CA VAL A 142 -5.40 5.05 -6.37
C VAL A 142 -4.49 4.31 -5.41
N LEU A 143 -3.84 3.22 -5.81
CA LEU A 143 -3.08 2.34 -4.90
C LEU A 143 -1.90 3.08 -4.23
N ALA A 144 -1.27 4.03 -4.92
CA ALA A 144 -0.21 4.89 -4.38
C ALA A 144 -0.67 5.87 -3.29
N ASP A 145 -1.97 6.04 -3.05
CA ASP A 145 -2.49 6.85 -1.95
C ASP A 145 -2.34 6.11 -0.61
N ARG A 146 -1.14 5.62 -0.30
CA ARG A 146 -0.78 4.95 0.96
C ARG A 146 -1.60 3.71 1.30
N TRP A 147 -2.21 3.09 0.30
CA TRP A 147 -2.90 1.80 0.47
C TRP A 147 -1.92 0.62 0.56
N LEU A 148 -0.69 0.83 0.13
CA LEU A 148 0.42 -0.11 0.24
C LEU A 148 1.47 0.46 1.18
N GLY A 149 1.98 -0.37 2.10
CA GLY A 149 3.22 -0.12 2.81
C GLY A 149 4.35 -0.54 1.90
N ASP A 150 4.88 0.43 1.17
CA ASP A 150 5.88 0.30 0.11
C ASP A 150 6.98 1.35 0.32
N VAL A 151 7.46 1.45 1.55
CA VAL A 151 8.46 2.45 1.95
C VAL A 151 9.85 1.88 1.75
N LEU A 152 10.74 2.66 1.13
CA LEU A 152 12.14 2.27 1.00
C LEU A 152 12.76 2.15 2.40
N PRO A 153 13.57 1.09 2.64
CA PRO A 153 14.37 1.02 3.84
C PRO A 153 15.32 2.23 3.90
N PRO A 154 15.85 2.57 5.09
CA PRO A 154 16.78 3.67 5.21
C PRO A 154 17.95 3.51 4.25
N PHE A 155 18.35 4.61 3.60
CA PHE A 155 19.38 4.62 2.57
C PHE A 155 20.61 3.83 3.02
N ARG A 156 21.01 2.84 2.21
CA ARG A 156 22.17 1.97 2.43
C ARG A 156 22.23 1.35 3.83
N ALA A 157 21.09 0.87 4.35
CA ALA A 157 21.00 0.28 5.68
C ALA A 157 21.52 1.23 6.78
N ASN A 158 21.08 2.49 6.77
CA ASN A 158 21.59 3.58 7.61
C ASN A 158 23.09 3.85 7.40
N GLY A 159 23.54 3.84 6.15
CA GLY A 159 24.95 4.06 5.79
C GLY A 159 25.90 2.92 6.16
N ARG A 160 25.40 1.77 6.61
CA ARG A 160 26.24 0.59 6.94
C ARG A 160 26.71 -0.15 5.69
N CYS A 161 26.02 -0.01 4.56
CA CYS A 161 26.42 -0.63 3.31
C CYS A 161 27.39 0.27 2.53
N THR A 162 28.62 -0.22 2.34
CA THR A 162 29.73 0.47 1.65
C THR A 162 29.90 0.03 0.19
N ALA A 163 28.99 -0.78 -0.35
CA ALA A 163 29.07 -1.28 -1.73
C ALA A 163 29.20 -0.13 -2.74
N ALA A 164 30.02 -0.30 -3.77
CA ALA A 164 30.18 0.70 -4.83
C ALA A 164 28.85 0.91 -5.57
N ASP A 165 28.64 2.13 -6.07
CA ASP A 165 27.49 2.42 -6.94
C ASP A 165 27.75 1.80 -8.33
N PRO A 166 26.81 1.04 -8.91
CA PRO A 166 26.95 0.44 -10.24
C PRO A 166 27.17 1.47 -11.35
N GLY A 167 26.73 2.72 -11.18
CA GLY A 167 27.01 3.81 -12.12
C GLY A 167 28.47 4.30 -12.09
N VAL A 168 29.22 3.95 -11.04
CA VAL A 168 30.65 4.31 -10.85
C VAL A 168 31.56 3.10 -11.05
N ASP A 169 31.11 1.92 -10.63
CA ASP A 169 31.83 0.66 -10.74
C ASP A 169 30.86 -0.46 -11.17
N PRO A 170 30.98 -1.01 -12.39
CA PRO A 170 30.12 -2.10 -12.86
C PRO A 170 30.13 -3.35 -11.98
N GLU A 171 31.22 -3.65 -11.26
CA GLU A 171 31.27 -4.76 -10.29
C GLU A 171 30.33 -4.50 -9.09
N GLY A 172 29.94 -3.24 -8.88
CA GLY A 172 28.97 -2.79 -7.89
C GLY A 172 27.55 -3.30 -8.10
N VAL A 173 27.20 -3.86 -9.28
CA VAL A 173 25.86 -4.40 -9.56
C VAL A 173 25.46 -5.46 -8.53
N ASN A 174 26.39 -6.31 -8.10
CA ASN A 174 26.19 -7.31 -7.03
C ASN A 174 26.96 -6.97 -5.75
N GLY A 175 27.38 -5.71 -5.57
CA GLY A 175 28.23 -5.30 -4.45
C GLY A 175 27.58 -5.50 -3.07
N CYS A 176 26.26 -5.71 -3.01
CA CYS A 176 25.56 -6.14 -1.80
C CYS A 176 24.23 -6.85 -2.11
N ALA A 177 23.62 -7.46 -1.09
CA ALA A 177 22.29 -8.09 -1.15
C ALA A 177 21.48 -7.79 0.12
N CYS A 178 21.58 -6.54 0.61
CA CYS A 178 21.13 -6.16 1.94
C CYS A 178 19.61 -6.04 2.10
N LEU A 179 18.87 -5.89 1.00
CA LEU A 179 17.49 -5.45 1.05
C LEU A 179 16.49 -6.58 0.83
N ARG A 180 15.44 -6.55 1.64
CA ARG A 180 14.20 -7.30 1.48
C ARG A 180 13.06 -6.30 1.47
N LEU A 181 12.44 -6.11 0.32
CA LEU A 181 11.28 -5.23 0.19
C LEU A 181 10.02 -6.10 0.21
N ARG A 182 9.02 -5.68 0.98
CA ARG A 182 7.78 -6.42 1.14
C ARG A 182 6.62 -5.45 1.23
N THR A 183 5.55 -5.76 0.53
CA THR A 183 4.31 -4.98 0.63
C THR A 183 3.58 -5.25 1.94
N ARG A 184 2.82 -4.26 2.38
CA ARG A 184 1.80 -4.41 3.43
C ARG A 184 0.50 -3.78 2.97
N GLY A 185 -0.60 -4.51 2.98
CA GLY A 185 -1.92 -3.97 2.65
C GLY A 185 -2.60 -4.57 1.43
N LEU A 186 -1.99 -5.52 0.72
CA LEU A 186 -2.71 -6.25 -0.33
C LEU A 186 -3.79 -7.18 0.25
N ARG A 187 -3.60 -7.65 1.50
CA ARG A 187 -4.53 -8.57 2.17
C ARG A 187 -5.93 -8.01 2.37
N ARG A 188 -6.07 -6.70 2.59
CA ARG A 188 -7.41 -6.05 2.69
C ARG A 188 -8.15 -5.99 1.35
N PHE A 189 -7.46 -6.30 0.25
CA PHE A 189 -8.03 -6.47 -1.08
C PHE A 189 -8.04 -7.94 -1.52
N GLY A 190 -7.91 -8.89 -0.59
CA GLY A 190 -8.01 -10.33 -0.90
C GLY A 190 -6.80 -10.91 -1.61
N LEU A 191 -5.69 -10.18 -1.68
CA LEU A 191 -4.45 -10.62 -2.32
C LEU A 191 -3.35 -10.96 -1.30
N PRO A 192 -2.46 -11.91 -1.61
CA PRO A 192 -1.21 -12.11 -0.87
C PRO A 192 -0.34 -10.86 -0.89
N GLU A 193 0.51 -10.69 0.14
CA GLU A 193 1.56 -9.67 0.05
C GLU A 193 2.64 -10.12 -0.93
N LEU A 194 3.39 -9.16 -1.49
CA LEU A 194 4.49 -9.40 -2.40
C LEU A 194 5.83 -9.14 -1.70
N GLN A 195 6.87 -9.84 -2.13
CA GLN A 195 8.22 -9.64 -1.62
C GLN A 195 9.27 -9.83 -2.72
N ILE A 196 10.32 -9.01 -2.66
CA ILE A 196 11.55 -9.18 -3.43
C ILE A 196 12.73 -9.18 -2.44
N THR A 197 13.69 -10.09 -2.61
CA THR A 197 14.81 -10.32 -1.67
C THR A 197 16.14 -10.23 -2.37
N GLU A 198 17.22 -10.14 -1.58
CA GLU A 198 18.61 -10.14 -2.09
C GLU A 198 18.90 -8.95 -3.01
N VAL A 199 18.15 -7.88 -2.82
CA VAL A 199 18.28 -6.64 -3.59
C VAL A 199 19.45 -5.84 -3.07
N ALA A 200 20.34 -5.43 -3.97
CA ALA A 200 21.42 -4.52 -3.67
C ALA A 200 20.85 -3.12 -3.38
N CYS A 201 21.46 -2.38 -2.45
CA CYS A 201 21.03 -1.03 -2.08
C CYS A 201 20.84 -0.07 -3.27
N PRO A 202 21.67 -0.09 -4.32
CA PRO A 202 21.46 0.79 -5.49
C PRO A 202 20.19 0.48 -6.31
N HIS A 203 19.62 -0.72 -6.17
CA HIS A 203 18.48 -1.18 -6.97
C HIS A 203 17.15 -1.11 -6.21
N ASP A 204 17.13 -0.43 -5.06
CA ASP A 204 16.01 -0.43 -4.13
C ASP A 204 14.74 0.17 -4.72
N LEU A 205 14.85 1.33 -5.39
CA LEU A 205 13.74 2.00 -6.05
C LEU A 205 13.21 1.20 -7.24
N THR A 206 14.09 0.63 -8.07
CA THR A 206 13.67 -0.23 -9.19
C THR A 206 12.90 -1.44 -8.67
N ALA A 207 13.45 -2.13 -7.67
CA ALA A 207 12.80 -3.28 -7.05
C ALA A 207 11.44 -2.91 -6.43
N LEU A 208 11.36 -1.74 -5.80
CA LEU A 208 10.11 -1.22 -5.26
C LEU A 208 9.09 -0.92 -6.36
N ASN A 209 9.51 -0.30 -7.46
CA ASN A 209 8.64 0.01 -8.60
C ASN A 209 8.17 -1.27 -9.32
N VAL A 210 8.97 -2.33 -9.38
CA VAL A 210 8.54 -3.66 -9.81
C VAL A 210 7.42 -4.20 -8.89
N LEU A 211 7.60 -4.13 -7.56
CA LEU A 211 6.56 -4.56 -6.61
C LEU A 211 5.26 -3.74 -6.77
N ARG A 212 5.37 -2.42 -6.91
CA ARG A 212 4.22 -1.51 -7.10
C ARG A 212 3.43 -1.83 -8.36
N THR A 213 4.14 -2.03 -9.47
CA THR A 213 3.55 -2.38 -10.77
C THR A 213 2.88 -3.76 -10.71
N THR A 214 3.57 -4.74 -10.11
CA THR A 214 3.03 -6.10 -9.90
C THR A 214 1.77 -6.06 -9.04
N ALA A 215 1.80 -5.33 -7.92
CA ALA A 215 0.66 -5.16 -7.03
C ALA A 215 -0.55 -4.56 -7.77
N ARG A 216 -0.33 -3.53 -8.59
CA ARG A 216 -1.39 -2.91 -9.37
C ARG A 216 -1.98 -3.87 -10.40
N ARG A 217 -1.14 -4.58 -11.15
CA ARG A 217 -1.59 -5.57 -12.13
C ARG A 217 -2.44 -6.67 -11.49
N LEU A 218 -1.94 -7.26 -10.40
CA LEU A 218 -2.65 -8.30 -9.67
C LEU A 218 -3.99 -7.82 -9.12
N LEU A 219 -4.05 -6.59 -8.64
CA LEU A 219 -5.27 -5.98 -8.10
C LEU A 219 -6.33 -5.74 -9.19
N THR A 220 -5.92 -5.22 -10.35
CA THR A 220 -6.80 -5.06 -11.52
C THR A 220 -7.40 -6.40 -11.92
N ASP A 221 -6.55 -7.41 -12.15
CA ASP A 221 -7.01 -8.74 -12.54
C ASP A 221 -7.89 -9.37 -11.45
N HIS A 222 -7.61 -9.09 -10.17
CA HIS A 222 -8.40 -9.59 -9.05
C HIS A 222 -9.81 -9.04 -9.04
N TRP A 223 -9.97 -7.75 -9.23
CA TRP A 223 -11.30 -7.14 -9.28
C TRP A 223 -12.09 -7.59 -10.50
N SER A 224 -11.43 -7.74 -11.66
CA SER A 224 -12.06 -8.35 -12.83
C SER A 224 -12.53 -9.78 -12.55
N TRP A 225 -11.72 -10.58 -11.85
CA TRP A 225 -12.11 -11.93 -11.45
C TRP A 225 -13.26 -11.94 -10.43
N LEU A 226 -13.23 -11.09 -9.39
CA LEU A 226 -14.31 -10.98 -8.41
C LEU A 226 -15.63 -10.57 -9.05
N ALA A 227 -15.60 -9.69 -10.06
CA ALA A 227 -16.79 -9.25 -10.79
C ALA A 227 -17.49 -10.40 -11.55
N THR A 228 -16.81 -11.53 -11.79
CA THR A 228 -17.42 -12.73 -12.39
C THR A 228 -18.26 -13.54 -11.39
N GLY A 229 -18.25 -13.18 -10.10
CA GLY A 229 -18.96 -13.90 -9.04
C GLY A 229 -18.42 -15.31 -8.79
N PRO A 230 -17.10 -15.48 -8.53
CA PRO A 230 -16.50 -16.79 -8.36
C PRO A 230 -17.10 -17.52 -7.16
N ALA A 231 -17.51 -18.78 -7.38
CA ALA A 231 -18.02 -19.64 -6.31
C ALA A 231 -16.91 -20.25 -5.45
N VAL A 232 -15.67 -20.24 -5.94
CA VAL A 232 -14.50 -20.82 -5.27
C VAL A 232 -13.79 -19.77 -4.40
N SER A 233 -13.34 -20.22 -3.22
CA SER A 233 -12.56 -19.39 -2.29
C SER A 233 -11.07 -19.37 -2.60
N ASP A 234 -10.61 -20.04 -3.64
CA ASP A 234 -9.22 -20.04 -4.09
C ASP A 234 -9.12 -19.47 -5.49
N ARG A 235 -8.05 -18.72 -5.73
CA ARG A 235 -7.77 -18.13 -7.04
C ARG A 235 -6.46 -18.66 -7.57
N ALA A 236 -6.51 -19.26 -8.76
CA ALA A 236 -5.34 -19.62 -9.55
C ALA A 236 -5.00 -18.50 -10.53
N ILE A 237 -3.72 -18.16 -10.63
CA ILE A 237 -3.19 -17.20 -11.62
C ILE A 237 -1.93 -17.77 -12.29
N PRO A 238 -1.57 -17.31 -13.49
CA PRO A 238 -0.26 -17.62 -14.09
C PRO A 238 0.89 -17.23 -13.16
N ASP A 239 1.94 -18.04 -13.16
CA ASP A 239 3.18 -17.76 -12.43
C ASP A 239 4.13 -16.82 -13.19
N ALA A 240 3.87 -16.58 -14.47
CA ALA A 240 4.52 -15.55 -15.29
C ALA A 240 3.50 -14.43 -15.55
N LEU A 241 3.86 -13.20 -15.20
CA LEU A 241 2.98 -12.04 -15.30
C LEU A 241 3.62 -10.95 -16.15
N ASP A 242 2.94 -10.55 -17.21
CA ASP A 242 3.35 -9.43 -18.05
C ASP A 242 2.87 -8.11 -17.43
N LEU A 243 3.81 -7.19 -17.23
CA LEU A 243 3.61 -5.87 -16.66
C LEU A 243 3.75 -4.81 -17.75
N THR A 244 2.83 -3.86 -17.75
CA THR A 244 2.75 -2.81 -18.77
C THR A 244 3.03 -1.43 -18.18
N GLN A 245 3.29 -0.46 -19.06
CA GLN A 245 3.29 0.96 -18.72
C GLN A 245 1.98 1.42 -18.06
N ASN A 246 0.84 0.83 -18.43
CA ASN A 246 -0.44 1.18 -17.82
C ASN A 246 -0.50 0.73 -16.36
N ASP A 247 0.04 -0.45 -16.03
CA ASP A 247 0.10 -0.93 -14.64
C ASP A 247 0.94 0.00 -13.76
N PHE A 248 2.07 0.50 -14.28
CA PHE A 248 2.91 1.46 -13.57
C PHE A 248 2.21 2.82 -13.37
N ASN A 249 1.64 3.38 -14.44
CA ASN A 249 0.95 4.68 -14.35
C ASN A 249 -0.31 4.62 -13.49
N ASP A 250 -1.08 3.54 -13.58
CA ASP A 250 -2.30 3.35 -12.79
C ASP A 250 -2.00 3.17 -11.30
N PHE A 251 -0.83 2.62 -10.93
CA PHE A 251 -0.41 2.55 -9.54
C PHE A 251 -0.40 3.96 -8.92
N TRP A 252 0.24 4.91 -9.61
CA TRP A 252 0.35 6.31 -9.20
C TRP A 252 -0.93 7.12 -9.40
N GLY A 253 -1.84 6.63 -10.24
CA GLY A 253 -3.10 7.30 -10.54
C GLY A 253 -2.93 8.67 -11.22
N THR A 254 -1.75 8.96 -11.78
CA THR A 254 -1.41 10.24 -12.39
C THR A 254 -2.14 10.44 -13.72
N THR A 255 -2.52 11.68 -14.01
CA THR A 255 -2.91 12.11 -15.37
C THR A 255 -1.68 12.29 -16.25
N ARG A 256 -0.55 12.67 -15.66
CA ARG A 256 0.76 12.71 -16.32
C ARG A 256 1.29 11.29 -16.47
N ARG A 257 1.08 10.71 -17.64
CA ARG A 257 1.64 9.40 -17.99
C ARG A 257 3.15 9.52 -18.15
N VAL A 258 3.90 8.70 -17.44
CA VAL A 258 5.33 8.50 -17.67
C VAL A 258 5.47 7.50 -18.81
N PRO A 259 6.08 7.90 -19.95
CA PRO A 259 6.49 6.95 -20.97
C PRO A 259 7.51 5.99 -20.36
N LEU A 260 7.21 4.70 -20.39
CA LEU A 260 8.22 3.68 -20.14
C LEU A 260 8.94 3.46 -21.47
N THR A 261 10.20 3.90 -21.55
CA THR A 261 11.05 3.52 -22.67
C THR A 261 11.09 1.98 -22.74
N PRO A 262 10.90 1.36 -23.92
CA PRO A 262 10.88 -0.09 -24.08
C PRO A 262 12.07 -0.77 -23.38
N PRO A 263 11.89 -2.02 -22.90
CA PRO A 263 10.80 -2.95 -23.25
C PRO A 263 9.51 -2.78 -22.43
N SER A 264 8.36 -2.82 -23.11
CA SER A 264 7.03 -2.96 -22.51
C SER A 264 6.13 -3.75 -23.46
N PRO A 265 5.45 -4.82 -23.02
CA PRO A 265 5.44 -5.35 -21.65
C PRO A 265 6.79 -5.93 -21.22
N PHE A 266 7.01 -6.01 -19.91
CA PHE A 266 8.13 -6.74 -19.30
C PHE A 266 7.56 -7.78 -18.33
N GLN A 267 8.23 -8.93 -18.18
CA GLN A 267 7.68 -10.05 -17.43
C GLN A 267 8.30 -10.16 -16.04
N VAL A 268 7.49 -10.61 -15.07
CA VAL A 268 7.95 -11.04 -13.74
C VAL A 268 7.53 -12.49 -13.50
N HIS A 269 8.32 -13.21 -12.70
CA HIS A 269 7.93 -14.52 -12.18
C HIS A 269 7.40 -14.40 -10.75
N LEU A 270 6.34 -15.14 -10.46
CA LEU A 270 5.66 -15.22 -9.18
C LEU A 270 5.85 -16.61 -8.59
N SER A 271 6.45 -16.69 -7.41
CA SER A 271 6.62 -17.95 -6.69
C SER A 271 5.93 -17.88 -5.31
N PRO A 272 5.07 -18.84 -4.95
CA PRO A 272 4.38 -18.81 -3.67
C PRO A 272 5.38 -19.14 -2.55
N LEU A 273 5.56 -18.23 -1.59
CA LEU A 273 6.33 -18.51 -0.38
C LEU A 273 5.42 -19.07 0.72
N THR A 274 4.21 -18.53 0.81
CA THR A 274 3.12 -19.01 1.66
C THR A 274 1.79 -18.70 0.98
N ALA A 275 0.67 -19.20 1.53
CA ALA A 275 -0.66 -18.81 1.08
C ALA A 275 -0.95 -17.29 1.13
N ARG A 276 -0.13 -16.50 1.84
CA ARG A 276 -0.33 -15.06 2.03
C ARG A 276 0.91 -14.21 1.68
N LEU A 277 1.87 -14.80 0.96
CA LEU A 277 3.11 -14.14 0.53
C LEU A 277 3.61 -14.76 -0.77
N ILE A 278 3.81 -13.92 -1.79
CA ILE A 278 4.35 -14.29 -3.10
C ILE A 278 5.71 -13.60 -3.28
N ALA A 279 6.72 -14.36 -3.70
CA ALA A 279 7.98 -13.80 -4.18
C ALA A 279 7.81 -13.29 -5.60
N VAL A 280 8.37 -12.11 -5.88
CA VAL A 280 8.46 -11.52 -7.22
C VAL A 280 9.92 -11.54 -7.63
N GLY A 281 10.20 -12.10 -8.80
CA GLY A 281 11.55 -12.24 -9.33
C GLY A 281 11.62 -12.05 -10.85
N PRO A 282 12.82 -12.19 -11.43
CA PRO A 282 13.00 -12.14 -12.87
C PRO A 282 12.22 -13.26 -13.57
N PRO A 283 11.98 -13.16 -14.89
CA PRO A 283 11.43 -14.26 -15.68
C PRO A 283 12.19 -15.56 -15.44
N ALA A 284 11.50 -16.71 -15.45
CA ALA A 284 12.11 -18.01 -15.14
C ALA A 284 13.26 -18.40 -16.10
N HIS A 285 13.33 -17.79 -17.28
CA HIS A 285 14.37 -18.00 -18.29
C HIS A 285 15.51 -16.98 -18.22
N PHE A 286 15.46 -16.01 -17.28
CA PHE A 286 16.51 -15.02 -17.13
C PHE A 286 17.76 -15.65 -16.51
N GLU A 287 18.88 -15.59 -17.23
CA GLU A 287 20.17 -16.04 -16.74
C GLU A 287 20.88 -14.90 -16.00
N GLY A 288 20.86 -14.94 -14.67
CA GLY A 288 21.55 -13.95 -13.84
C GLY A 288 21.01 -13.85 -12.42
N THR A 289 21.56 -12.92 -11.66
CA THR A 289 21.04 -12.59 -10.31
C THR A 289 19.88 -11.60 -10.42
N ILE A 290 19.13 -11.44 -9.34
CA ILE A 290 18.10 -10.42 -9.26
C ILE A 290 18.64 -9.00 -9.50
N ASN A 291 19.88 -8.74 -9.11
CA ASN A 291 20.50 -7.43 -9.27
C ASN A 291 20.92 -7.16 -10.72
N HIS A 292 21.34 -8.20 -11.46
CA HIS A 292 21.54 -8.06 -12.91
C HIS A 292 20.23 -7.76 -13.63
N TRP A 293 19.14 -8.40 -13.22
CA TRP A 293 17.82 -8.14 -13.79
C TRP A 293 17.33 -6.72 -13.50
N LEU A 294 17.47 -6.26 -12.25
CA LEU A 294 17.05 -4.92 -11.82
C LEU A 294 17.90 -3.79 -12.44
N TRP A 295 19.11 -4.10 -12.89
CA TRP A 295 20.02 -3.15 -13.54
C TRP A 295 19.94 -3.19 -15.08
N GLY A 296 19.56 -4.33 -15.65
CA GLY A 296 19.63 -4.60 -17.08
C GLY A 296 18.56 -3.89 -17.92
N ASP A 297 18.70 -4.01 -19.23
CA ASP A 297 17.81 -3.45 -20.26
C ASP A 297 16.46 -4.19 -20.40
N THR A 298 16.27 -5.28 -19.64
CA THR A 298 15.01 -6.05 -19.60
C THR A 298 13.90 -5.34 -18.84
N LEU A 299 14.21 -4.25 -18.13
CA LEU A 299 13.26 -3.41 -17.42
C LEU A 299 13.14 -2.04 -18.12
N PRO A 300 11.92 -1.48 -18.20
CA PRO A 300 11.75 -0.15 -18.75
C PRO A 300 12.40 0.92 -17.87
N LEU A 301 13.09 1.88 -18.51
CA LEU A 301 13.90 2.90 -17.82
C LEU A 301 13.13 3.75 -16.79
N GLY A 302 11.83 3.98 -17.01
CA GLY A 302 11.00 4.75 -16.07
C GLY A 302 10.78 4.06 -14.70
N LEU A 303 11.18 2.79 -14.55
CA LEU A 303 11.19 2.11 -13.24
C LEU A 303 12.31 2.59 -12.31
N HIS A 304 13.34 3.26 -12.84
CA HIS A 304 14.41 3.85 -12.04
C HIS A 304 14.04 5.22 -11.47
N ASP A 305 12.96 5.84 -11.96
CA ASP A 305 12.57 7.19 -11.57
C ASP A 305 11.69 7.20 -10.32
N ALA A 306 11.94 8.19 -9.45
CA ALA A 306 11.06 8.49 -8.33
C ALA A 306 9.80 9.19 -8.86
N GLN A 307 8.64 8.69 -8.46
CA GLN A 307 7.35 9.30 -8.72
C GLN A 307 6.61 9.50 -7.40
N ASP A 308 5.77 10.52 -7.34
CA ASP A 308 4.83 10.75 -6.25
C ASP A 308 3.40 10.73 -6.79
N ALA A 309 2.47 10.20 -6.01
CA ALA A 309 1.05 10.37 -6.31
C ALA A 309 0.74 11.88 -6.35
N PRO A 310 0.04 12.38 -7.38
CA PRO A 310 -0.23 13.80 -7.51
C PRO A 310 -1.10 14.23 -6.33
N ALA A 311 -0.94 15.45 -5.81
CA ALA A 311 -1.88 15.98 -4.81
C ALA A 311 -3.29 16.06 -5.41
N SER A 312 -4.33 15.92 -4.58
CA SER A 312 -5.70 16.17 -5.04
C SER A 312 -5.76 17.63 -5.49
N HIS A 313 -6.00 17.89 -6.79
CA HIS A 313 -6.13 19.26 -7.29
C HIS A 313 -7.13 20.04 -6.42
N PRO A 314 -6.86 21.32 -6.08
CA PRO A 314 -7.91 22.19 -5.55
C PRO A 314 -9.04 22.21 -6.58
N LEU A 315 -10.28 21.97 -6.13
CA LEU A 315 -11.46 22.21 -6.96
C LEU A 315 -11.43 23.67 -7.45
N PRO A 316 -11.87 23.96 -8.69
CA PRO A 316 -11.92 25.33 -9.17
C PRO A 316 -12.76 26.17 -8.20
N THR A 317 -12.16 27.25 -7.70
CA THR A 317 -12.87 28.28 -6.94
C THR A 317 -14.00 28.79 -7.83
N ALA A 318 -15.23 28.71 -7.36
CA ALA A 318 -16.35 29.34 -8.05
C ALA A 318 -16.07 30.85 -8.19
N ALA A 319 -16.42 31.38 -9.37
CA ALA A 319 -16.20 32.76 -9.78
C ALA A 319 -16.85 33.79 -8.83
#